data_AF-A0A2V9QI32-F1
#
_entry.id   AF-A0A2V9QI32-F1
#
_cell.length_a   1.000
_cell.length_b   1.000
_cell.length_c   1.000
_cell.angle_alpha   90.00
_cell.angle_beta   90.00
_cell.angle_gamma   90.00
#
_symmetry.space_group_name_H-M   'P 1'
#
loop_
_entity.id
_entity.type
_entity.pdbx_description
1 polymer ?
#
loop_
_entity_poly.entity_id
_entity_poly.type
_entity_poly.pdbx_seq_one_letter_code
_entity_poly.pdbx_strand_id
1 'polypeptide(L)' 'EKDRLLTEARSMVARDYLVQNFKLEDTKIKTIGLGKSGKAPEGGTVQVLIYPEGSTAAQSSVMPPSR' A
#
# COMPACT_ATOMS: atom_id res chain seq x y z
N GLU A 1 -3.00 9.11 13.37
CA GLU A 1 -3.18 7.64 13.43
C GLU A 1 -4.47 7.16 12.76
N LYS A 2 -5.65 7.64 13.21
CA LYS A 2 -6.96 7.33 12.59
C LYS A 2 -6.99 7.49 11.06
N ASP A 3 -6.44 8.58 10.54
CA ASP A 3 -6.42 8.83 9.09
C ASP A 3 -5.54 7.82 8.33
N ARG A 4 -4.44 7.36 8.93
CA ARG A 4 -3.55 6.35 8.34
C ARG A 4 -4.28 5.00 8.21
N LEU A 5 -4.89 4.53 9.30
CA LEU A 5 -5.67 3.30 9.32
C LEU A 5 -6.84 3.34 8.33
N LEU A 6 -7.54 4.48 8.24
CA LEU A 6 -8.63 4.65 7.28
C LEU A 6 -8.13 4.55 5.83
N THR A 7 -7.02 5.20 5.49
CA THR A 7 -6.46 5.13 4.13
C THR A 7 -5.93 3.74 3.79
N GLU A 8 -5.36 3.03 4.77
CA GLU A 8 -4.89 1.66 4.59
C GLU A 8 -6.05 0.71 4.32
N ALA A 9 -7.13 0.79 5.11
CA ALA A 9 -8.34 -0.01 4.91
C ALA A 9 -8.96 0.21 3.52
N ARG A 10 -8.98 1.46 3.03
CA ARG A 10 -9.45 1.76 1.66
C ARG A 10 -8.58 1.10 0.59
N SER A 11 -7.26 1.10 0.77
CA SER A 11 -6.33 0.41 -0.12
C SER A 11 -6.48 -1.11 -0.08
N MET A 12 -6.84 -1.69 1.06
CA MET A 12 -7.13 -3.13 1.18
C MET A 12 -8.34 -3.54 0.33
N VAL A 13 -9.41 -2.75 0.35
CA VAL A 13 -10.60 -3.02 -0.49
C VAL A 13 -10.23 -3.01 -1.99
N ALA A 14 -9.39 -2.07 -2.41
CA ALA A 14 -8.91 -2.02 -3.79
C ALA A 14 -8.05 -3.26 -4.16
N ARG A 15 -7.19 -3.71 -3.24
CA ARG A 15 -6.40 -4.95 -3.40
C ARG A 15 -7.31 -6.16 -3.56
N ASP A 16 -8.30 -6.32 -2.71
CA ASP A 16 -9.22 -7.47 -2.76
C ASP A 16 -9.98 -7.50 -4.09
N TYR A 17 -10.43 -6.34 -4.58
CA TYR A 17 -11.06 -6.23 -5.89
C TYR A 17 -10.11 -6.67 -7.03
N LEU A 18 -8.84 -6.26 -6.98
CA LEU A 18 -7.85 -6.62 -7.98
C LEU A 18 -7.57 -8.14 -7.99
N VAL A 19 -7.44 -8.75 -6.82
CA VAL A 19 -7.21 -10.20 -6.68
C VAL A 19 -8.41 -10.98 -7.20
N GLN A 20 -9.63 -10.58 -6.82
CA GLN A 20 -10.87 -11.29 -7.19
C GLN A 20 -11.18 -11.19 -8.69
N ASN A 21 -10.97 -10.03 -9.31
CA ASN A 21 -11.38 -9.80 -10.70
C ASN A 21 -10.27 -10.08 -11.73
N PHE A 22 -9.00 -9.94 -11.36
CA PHE A 22 -7.87 -10.03 -12.30
C PHE A 22 -6.90 -11.18 -11.99
N LYS A 23 -7.19 -12.03 -10.99
CA LYS A 23 -6.35 -13.18 -10.60
C LYS A 23 -4.90 -12.79 -10.28
N LEU A 24 -4.70 -11.57 -9.79
CA LEU A 24 -3.39 -11.11 -9.33
C LEU A 24 -2.96 -11.92 -8.10
N GLU A 25 -1.67 -12.21 -8.00
CA GLU A 25 -1.11 -12.88 -6.82
C GLU A 25 -1.15 -11.95 -5.61
N ASP A 26 -1.96 -12.33 -4.63
CA ASP A 26 -2.20 -11.61 -3.38
C ASP A 26 -0.91 -11.26 -2.61
N THR A 27 0.08 -12.15 -2.71
CA THR A 27 1.40 -12.04 -2.05
C THR A 27 2.30 -10.97 -2.68
N LYS A 28 2.02 -10.56 -3.92
CA LYS A 28 2.79 -9.53 -4.65
C LYS A 28 2.21 -8.11 -4.47
N ILE A 29 1.03 -7.97 -3.86
CA ILE A 29 0.39 -6.66 -3.64
C ILE A 29 0.60 -6.20 -2.20
N LYS A 30 1.26 -5.05 -2.04
CA LYS A 30 1.41 -4.36 -0.76
C LYS A 30 0.50 -3.14 -0.69
N THR A 31 -0.21 -2.97 0.41
CA THR A 31 -1.05 -1.80 0.69
C THR A 31 -0.34 -0.88 1.68
N ILE A 32 -0.33 0.42 1.40
CA ILE A 32 0.28 1.44 2.27
C ILE A 32 -0.76 2.53 2.53
N GLY A 33 -1.05 2.78 3.81
CA GLY A 33 -1.83 3.96 4.23
C GLY A 33 -0.93 5.17 4.39
N LEU A 34 -1.12 6.19 3.53
CA LEU A 34 -0.36 7.44 3.62
C LEU A 34 -0.96 8.45 4.61
N GLY A 35 -2.22 8.28 5.01
CA GLY A 35 -2.95 9.28 5.81
C GLY A 35 -2.96 10.67 5.14
N LYS A 36 -3.14 11.72 5.93
CA LYS A 36 -3.01 13.12 5.48
C LYS A 36 -1.53 13.55 5.42
N SER A 37 -0.73 12.87 4.62
CA SER A 37 0.66 13.27 4.39
C SER A 37 0.76 14.21 3.19
N GLY A 38 1.72 15.14 3.18
CA GLY A 38 1.91 16.08 2.07
C GLY A 38 2.33 15.45 0.73
N LYS A 39 2.47 14.12 0.69
CA LYS A 39 2.68 13.32 -0.52
C LYS A 39 1.39 12.69 -1.06
N ALA A 40 0.29 12.75 -0.31
CA ALA A 40 -1.01 12.25 -0.75
C ALA A 40 -1.63 13.26 -1.74
N PRO A 41 -2.15 12.81 -2.89
CA PRO A 41 -2.89 13.69 -3.79
C PRO A 41 -4.12 14.27 -3.08
N GLU A 42 -4.47 15.52 -3.36
CA GLU A 42 -5.70 16.10 -2.83
C GLU A 42 -6.92 15.31 -3.33
N GLY A 43 -7.88 15.04 -2.43
CA GLY A 43 -9.15 14.41 -2.80
C GLY A 43 -9.34 12.93 -2.40
N GLY A 44 -8.44 12.32 -1.62
CA GLY A 44 -8.69 10.98 -1.07
C GLY A 44 -8.64 9.87 -2.12
N THR A 45 -7.63 9.91 -2.98
CA THR A 45 -7.43 8.98 -4.09
C THR A 45 -6.68 7.71 -3.67
N VAL A 46 -6.81 6.66 -4.49
CA VAL A 46 -6.01 5.43 -4.39
C VAL A 46 -5.05 5.40 -5.57
N GLN A 47 -3.75 5.25 -5.30
CA GLN A 47 -2.72 5.14 -6.33
C GLN A 47 -2.20 3.70 -6.41
N VAL A 48 -2.14 3.15 -7.62
CA VAL A 48 -1.59 1.82 -7.89
C VAL A 48 -0.24 2.01 -8.59
N LEU A 49 0.83 1.53 -7.95
CA LEU A 49 2.19 1.53 -8.49
C LEU A 49 2.54 0.12 -8.93
N ILE A 50 2.84 -0.05 -10.23
CA ILE A 50 3.20 -1.33 -10.82
C ILE A 50 4.71 -1.34 -11.04
N TYR A 51 5.38 -2.34 -10.49
CA TYR A 51 6.80 -2.55 -10.67
C TYR A 51 7.04 -3.75 -11.58
N PRO A 52 8.01 -3.69 -12.50
CA PRO A 52 8.39 -4.85 -13.32
C PRO A 52 9.02 -5.95 -12.47
N GLU A 53 9.03 -7.17 -12.99
CA GLU A 53 9.66 -8.32 -12.34
C GLU A 53 11.15 -8.04 -12.06
N GLY A 54 11.66 -8.51 -10.92
CA GLY A 54 13.01 -8.21 -10.44
C GLY A 54 13.15 -6.88 -9.68
N SER A 55 12.09 -6.08 -9.58
CA SER A 55 12.09 -4.88 -8.74
C SER A 55 11.93 -5.24 -7.27
N THR A 56 13.00 -5.12 -6.49
CA THR A 56 12.89 -5.17 -5.03
C THR A 56 12.41 -3.80 -4.56
N ALA A 57 11.13 -3.71 -4.16
CA ALA A 57 10.67 -2.57 -3.37
C ALA A 57 11.58 -2.46 -2.15
N ALA A 58 12.38 -1.40 -2.06
CA ALA A 58 13.32 -1.17 -0.96
C ALA A 58 12.58 -1.43 0.35
N GLN A 59 12.85 -2.58 0.97
CA GLN A 59 12.28 -2.91 2.26
C GLN A 59 12.84 -1.86 3.20
N SER A 60 11.98 -0.94 3.64
CA SER A 60 12.33 -0.02 4.70
C SER A 60 12.61 -0.89 5.92
N SER A 61 13.90 -1.12 6.16
CA SER A 61 14.43 -1.72 7.37
C SER A 61 14.10 -0.77 8.52
N VAL A 62 12.90 -0.90 9.06
CA VAL A 62 12.62 -0.39 10.40
C VAL A 62 13.21 -1.44 11.33
N MET A 63 14.52 -1.34 11.55
CA MET A 63 15.19 -2.11 12.60
C MET A 63 14.48 -1.83 13.94
N PRO A 64 14.05 -2.85 14.69
CA PRO A 64 13.67 -2.65 16.07
C PRO A 64 14.92 -2.25 16.86
N PRO A 65 14.83 -1.31 17.83
CA PRO A 65 15.97 -1.00 18.69
C PRO A 65 16.35 -2.25 19.48
N SER A 66 17.57 -2.74 19.30
CA SER A 66 18.18 -3.75 20.15
C SER A 66 18.14 -3.24 21.59
N ARG A 67 17.51 -4.03 22.45
CA ARG A 67 17.38 -3.77 23.89
C ARG A 67 18.67 -4.08 24.63
#